data_AF-A0A2P5Y050-F1
#
_entry.id   AF-A0A2P5Y050-F1
#
_cell.length_a   1.000
_cell.length_b   1.000
_cell.length_c   1.000
_cell.angle_alpha   90.00
_cell.angle_beta   90.00
_cell.angle_gamma   90.00
#
_symmetry.space_group_name_H-M   'P 1'
#
loop_
_entity.id
_entity.type
_entity.pdbx_description
1 polymer ?
#
loop_
_entity_poly.entity_id
_entity_poly.type
_entity_poly.pdbx_seq_one_letter_code
_entity_poly.pdbx_strand_id
1 'polypeptide(L)'
;MLSQFALSFFGKSPLNSSKPHEPLKFQLPLSNLYVKNSMKAPVTSSSSNFGFKELLETFTVEVQKAENKPLNVPLIAPFTIATSRLDKVENVAIRIELKNGCVGWGEAPILPFVTAEDQPTAMAKAKEACDMLKNCSFLTLEAVLGEIGDLLPGHQFASVRAGIEMALIDAVAKSIGLPLWRLFGGASNTIITDITVQFLSLHCFFSPLYVQIPIVSPAEAAALASKYHKQGFKNLKLKVGKNLKADIEVLQAIRAVHPDCSFILDANEGYKPEEAIEVLEKLHEMGVTPVLFEQPVHRDDWEGLGRVTHFAKSKYGVSVAADESCRSLADLKKIVKGELADVVNIKLAKVGVLGALEIIDLARASGLDLMIGGMVETRLAMGFAGHLAAGLGCFKFVDLDTPLLLSEDPVLEGYEGIILLKLTVCLFMELFTNSQMLEARKLYTFGWLVNVGILNQTGSLKWQGRPILQNSHCKGGAITLLRATGFAQTLQLLEALPNQPHITSISACLGLNLTTQF
;
A
#
# COMPACT_ATOMS: atom_id res chain seq x y z
N MET A 1 58.73 -13.66 -30.40
CA MET A 1 59.38 -12.75 -31.37
C MET A 1 58.98 -13.16 -32.77
N LEU A 2 58.77 -12.16 -33.63
CA LEU A 2 58.27 -12.19 -35.01
C LEU A 2 58.87 -13.23 -35.97
N SER A 3 58.07 -13.72 -36.92
CA SER A 3 58.34 -13.78 -38.39
C SER A 3 57.11 -14.40 -39.09
N GLN A 4 56.39 -13.66 -39.95
CA GLN A 4 56.53 -13.54 -41.42
C GLN A 4 56.15 -14.80 -42.22
N PHE A 5 55.17 -14.66 -43.12
CA PHE A 5 55.27 -15.11 -44.52
C PHE A 5 54.32 -14.31 -45.42
N ALA A 6 54.80 -13.94 -46.61
CA ALA A 6 54.17 -13.13 -47.66
C ALA A 6 54.14 -13.92 -48.99
N LEU A 7 53.36 -13.45 -49.98
CA LEU A 7 53.49 -13.53 -51.47
C LEU A 7 52.08 -13.25 -52.09
N SER A 8 51.75 -12.11 -52.73
CA SER A 8 52.06 -11.56 -54.08
C SER A 8 51.35 -12.32 -55.25
N PHE A 9 50.72 -11.77 -56.32
CA PHE A 9 51.07 -10.70 -57.28
C PHE A 9 49.88 -10.28 -58.21
N PHE A 10 50.00 -9.07 -58.80
CA PHE A 10 49.33 -8.30 -59.90
C PHE A 10 48.64 -9.04 -61.10
N GLY A 11 47.78 -8.44 -61.96
CA GLY A 11 47.28 -7.06 -62.15
C GLY A 11 46.59 -6.79 -63.53
N LYS A 12 46.23 -5.51 -63.77
CA LYS A 12 45.97 -4.74 -65.03
C LYS A 12 44.56 -4.69 -65.70
N SER A 13 44.08 -3.44 -65.88
CA SER A 13 43.01 -2.95 -66.79
C SER A 13 43.54 -2.62 -68.21
N PRO A 14 42.67 -2.24 -69.19
CA PRO A 14 42.54 -0.82 -69.59
C PRO A 14 41.13 -0.33 -70.11
N LEU A 15 41.01 0.99 -70.34
CA LEU A 15 39.89 1.84 -70.84
C LEU A 15 39.40 1.50 -72.29
N ASN A 16 38.30 1.98 -72.93
CA ASN A 16 37.66 3.32 -72.98
C ASN A 16 36.33 3.39 -73.83
N SER A 17 35.48 4.43 -73.60
CA SER A 17 34.48 5.10 -74.52
C SER A 17 33.17 4.36 -74.95
N SER A 18 31.95 4.91 -75.16
CA SER A 18 31.39 6.28 -75.27
C SER A 18 29.82 6.31 -75.28
N LYS A 19 29.23 7.33 -74.61
CA LYS A 19 28.02 8.17 -74.92
C LYS A 19 26.54 7.65 -74.87
N PRO A 20 25.54 8.56 -74.69
CA PRO A 20 24.32 8.39 -73.87
C PRO A 20 22.97 8.51 -74.63
N HIS A 21 21.83 8.17 -74.02
CA HIS A 21 20.51 8.74 -74.36
C HIS A 21 19.49 8.61 -73.19
N GLU A 22 18.72 9.67 -72.99
CA GLU A 22 17.68 9.90 -71.98
C GLU A 22 16.25 9.74 -72.63
N PRO A 23 15.12 10.09 -71.97
CA PRO A 23 14.14 9.21 -71.33
C PRO A 23 12.79 9.08 -72.07
N LEU A 24 11.91 8.14 -71.64
CA LEU A 24 10.49 8.18 -72.02
C LEU A 24 9.55 7.75 -70.89
N LYS A 25 8.63 8.67 -70.58
CA LYS A 25 7.50 8.62 -69.64
C LYS A 25 6.42 7.64 -70.11
N PHE A 26 5.62 7.06 -69.19
CA PHE A 26 4.15 7.13 -69.24
C PHE A 26 3.50 6.69 -67.91
N GLN A 27 2.27 7.17 -67.69
CA GLN A 27 1.57 7.45 -66.44
C GLN A 27 0.61 6.35 -65.91
N LEU A 28 0.48 6.31 -64.56
CA LEU A 28 -0.73 6.11 -63.71
C LEU A 28 -1.46 4.72 -63.71
N PRO A 29 -2.29 4.37 -62.69
CA PRO A 29 -2.89 5.21 -61.63
C PRO A 29 -2.89 4.67 -60.18
N LEU A 30 -3.08 5.61 -59.25
CA LEU A 30 -3.58 5.40 -57.89
C LEU A 30 -5.03 4.87 -57.92
N SER A 31 -5.30 3.74 -57.27
CA SER A 31 -6.54 3.53 -56.49
C SER A 31 -6.49 2.25 -55.64
N ASN A 32 -6.89 2.42 -54.36
CA ASN A 32 -7.53 1.45 -53.48
C ASN A 32 -6.75 0.21 -53.00
N LEU A 33 -6.12 0.36 -51.84
CA LEU A 33 -6.28 -0.57 -50.71
C LEU A 33 -5.83 0.10 -49.40
N TYR A 34 -6.61 1.10 -48.98
CA TYR A 34 -6.63 1.57 -47.59
C TYR A 34 -7.49 0.60 -46.77
N VAL A 35 -6.86 -0.34 -46.08
CA VAL A 35 -7.47 -0.98 -44.90
C VAL A 35 -6.81 -0.36 -43.68
N LYS A 36 -7.61 0.44 -42.98
CA LYS A 36 -7.31 1.04 -41.67
C LYS A 36 -6.92 -0.06 -40.67
N ASN A 37 -5.66 -0.11 -40.28
CA ASN A 37 -5.32 -0.39 -38.89
C ASN A 37 -4.88 0.92 -38.27
N SER A 38 -5.83 1.58 -37.63
CA SER A 38 -5.60 2.69 -36.71
C SER A 38 -4.68 2.19 -35.61
N MET A 39 -3.38 2.46 -35.74
CA MET A 39 -2.52 2.56 -34.58
C MET A 39 -3.10 3.69 -33.74
N LYS A 40 -3.75 3.36 -32.62
CA LYS A 40 -4.03 4.34 -31.59
C LYS A 40 -2.69 4.94 -31.21
N ALA A 41 -2.55 6.25 -31.48
CA ALA A 41 -1.48 7.06 -30.93
C ALA A 41 -1.36 6.80 -29.43
N PRO A 42 -0.17 6.93 -28.82
CA PRO A 42 -0.05 6.85 -27.38
C PRO A 42 -1.02 7.88 -26.82
N VAL A 43 -1.99 7.40 -26.04
CA VAL A 43 -2.81 8.29 -25.23
C VAL A 43 -1.82 8.85 -24.21
N THR A 44 -1.28 10.03 -24.50
CA THR A 44 -0.68 10.90 -23.50
C THR A 44 -1.82 11.38 -22.62
N SER A 45 -2.34 10.50 -21.76
CA SER A 45 -3.10 10.95 -20.61
C SER A 45 -2.07 11.49 -19.63
N SER A 46 -1.84 12.79 -19.71
CA SER A 46 -1.50 13.55 -18.51
C SER A 46 -2.65 13.33 -17.53
N SER A 47 -2.57 12.27 -16.72
CA SER A 47 -3.41 12.10 -15.54
C SER A 47 -2.95 13.18 -14.56
N SER A 48 -3.38 14.40 -14.81
CA SER A 48 -3.16 15.52 -13.91
C SER A 48 -3.74 15.14 -12.56
N ASN A 49 -2.91 15.23 -11.51
CA ASN A 49 -3.23 15.22 -10.07
C ASN A 49 -4.20 16.37 -9.69
N PHE A 50 -5.25 16.60 -10.49
CA PHE A 50 -6.06 17.82 -10.52
C PHE A 50 -6.87 18.04 -9.24
N GLY A 51 -6.82 17.13 -8.26
CA GLY A 51 -7.45 17.29 -6.94
C GLY A 51 -6.47 17.64 -5.83
N PHE A 52 -5.43 16.83 -5.61
CA PHE A 52 -4.55 17.01 -4.45
C PHE A 52 -3.66 18.25 -4.55
N LYS A 53 -3.14 18.57 -5.74
CA LYS A 53 -2.27 19.75 -5.93
C LYS A 53 -3.04 21.06 -5.73
N GLU A 54 -4.25 21.15 -6.28
CA GLU A 54 -5.11 22.31 -6.07
C GLU A 54 -5.48 22.45 -4.58
N LEU A 55 -5.74 21.34 -3.89
CA LEU A 55 -6.02 21.34 -2.45
C LEU A 55 -4.82 21.85 -1.63
N LEU A 56 -3.59 21.47 -1.99
CA LEU A 56 -2.36 21.93 -1.33
C LEU A 56 -2.25 23.47 -1.35
N GLU A 57 -2.55 24.08 -2.50
CA GLU A 57 -2.42 25.53 -2.73
C GLU A 57 -3.60 26.34 -2.16
N THR A 58 -4.80 25.76 -2.12
CA THR A 58 -6.05 26.50 -1.82
C THR A 58 -6.59 26.28 -0.41
N PHE A 59 -6.34 25.13 0.21
CA PHE A 59 -6.91 24.80 1.51
C PHE A 59 -6.13 25.45 2.64
N THR A 60 -6.79 26.27 3.45
CA THR A 60 -6.20 26.86 4.66
C THR A 60 -6.39 25.95 5.86
N VAL A 61 -5.29 25.67 6.56
CA VAL A 61 -5.27 24.80 7.74
C VAL A 61 -5.37 25.64 9.01
N GLU A 62 -6.33 25.30 9.86
CA GLU A 62 -6.43 25.80 11.23
C GLU A 62 -6.54 24.63 12.20
N VAL A 63 -5.45 24.34 12.91
CA VAL A 63 -5.39 23.26 13.89
C VAL A 63 -5.96 23.74 15.23
N GLN A 64 -6.94 23.02 15.76
CA GLN A 64 -7.49 23.23 17.10
C GLN A 64 -6.73 22.41 18.15
N LYS A 65 -6.38 21.17 17.82
CA LYS A 65 -5.66 20.27 18.73
C LYS A 65 -4.74 19.34 17.94
N ALA A 66 -3.54 19.15 18.44
CA ALA A 66 -2.60 18.14 17.93
C ALA A 66 -1.94 17.43 19.12
N GLU A 67 -1.95 16.10 19.09
CA GLU A 67 -1.42 15.25 20.16
C GLU A 67 -0.82 13.96 19.60
N ASN A 68 0.18 13.43 20.30
CA ASN A 68 0.82 12.16 19.99
C ASN A 68 0.83 11.23 21.21
N LYS A 69 0.79 9.92 20.97
CA LYS A 69 0.81 8.88 22.00
C LYS A 69 1.60 7.65 21.54
N PRO A 70 2.20 6.88 22.48
CA PRO A 70 2.76 5.58 22.15
C PRO A 70 1.68 4.65 21.57
N LEU A 71 2.02 3.92 20.52
CA LEU A 71 1.20 2.89 19.90
C LEU A 71 1.95 1.56 19.97
N ASN A 72 1.70 0.81 21.04
CA ASN A 72 2.39 -0.44 21.32
C ASN A 72 1.45 -1.61 21.07
N VAL A 73 1.84 -2.53 20.20
CA VAL A 73 1.04 -3.73 19.88
C VAL A 73 1.94 -4.97 19.87
N PRO A 74 1.63 -6.03 20.64
CA PRO A 74 2.38 -7.27 20.55
C PRO A 74 2.22 -7.94 19.17
N LEU A 75 3.20 -8.74 18.77
CA LEU A 75 3.09 -9.59 17.58
C LEU A 75 2.58 -10.98 17.94
N ILE A 76 1.90 -11.65 17.00
CA ILE A 76 1.46 -13.06 17.15
C ILE A 76 2.68 -13.98 17.36
N ALA A 77 3.74 -13.70 16.61
CA ALA A 77 5.03 -14.35 16.72
C ALA A 77 6.14 -13.32 16.44
N PRO A 78 7.37 -13.54 16.93
CA PRO A 78 8.47 -12.62 16.69
C PRO A 78 8.74 -12.44 15.20
N PHE A 79 8.72 -11.20 14.73
CA PHE A 79 9.08 -10.86 13.36
C PHE A 79 10.60 -10.80 13.25
N THR A 80 11.19 -11.69 12.44
CA THR A 80 12.64 -11.81 12.30
C THR A 80 13.04 -11.56 10.85
N ILE A 81 13.89 -10.57 10.62
CA ILE A 81 14.54 -10.29 9.32
C ILE A 81 16.04 -10.60 9.39
N ALA A 82 16.78 -10.37 8.30
CA ALA A 82 18.23 -10.54 8.23
C ALA A 82 18.95 -9.83 9.40
N THR A 83 18.49 -8.60 9.70
CA THR A 83 19.20 -7.66 10.58
C THR A 83 18.62 -7.55 12.00
N SER A 84 17.39 -8.00 12.25
CA SER A 84 16.72 -7.77 13.54
C SER A 84 15.62 -8.77 13.88
N ARG A 85 15.21 -8.76 15.16
CA ARG A 85 14.05 -9.48 15.69
C ARG A 85 13.19 -8.50 16.50
N LEU A 86 11.89 -8.53 16.25
CA LEU A 86 10.88 -7.68 16.88
C LEU A 86 9.82 -8.56 17.53
N ASP A 87 9.53 -8.38 18.83
CA ASP A 87 8.48 -9.11 19.54
C ASP A 87 7.18 -8.27 19.69
N LYS A 88 7.28 -6.95 19.57
CA LYS A 88 6.15 -5.99 19.60
C LYS A 88 6.49 -4.76 18.76
N VAL A 89 5.47 -4.10 18.20
CA VAL A 89 5.65 -2.76 17.61
C VAL A 89 5.64 -1.70 18.71
N GLU A 90 6.46 -0.67 18.53
CA GLU A 90 6.57 0.49 19.43
C GLU A 90 6.41 1.79 18.63
N ASN A 91 5.29 1.90 17.92
CA ASN A 91 5.00 2.99 17.00
C ASN A 91 4.50 4.24 17.74
N VAL A 92 4.28 5.35 17.04
CA VAL A 92 3.68 6.56 17.60
C VAL A 92 2.40 6.89 16.84
N ALA A 93 1.27 6.97 17.54
CA ALA A 93 0.00 7.45 17.00
C ALA A 93 -0.07 8.98 17.11
N ILE A 94 -0.53 9.63 16.05
CA ILE A 94 -0.68 11.07 15.94
C ILE A 94 -2.14 11.39 15.63
N ARG A 95 -2.70 12.35 16.34
CA ARG A 95 -4.05 12.87 16.14
C ARG A 95 -4.01 14.38 15.93
N ILE A 96 -4.60 14.83 14.83
CA ILE A 96 -4.76 16.25 14.50
C ILE A 96 -6.26 16.54 14.33
N GLU A 97 -6.73 17.60 14.99
CA GLU A 97 -8.09 18.10 14.94
C GLU A 97 -8.08 19.53 14.41
N LEU A 98 -8.81 19.75 13.32
CA LEU A 98 -9.00 21.07 12.73
C LEU A 98 -10.10 21.84 13.46
N LYS A 99 -10.12 23.17 13.34
CA LYS A 99 -11.17 24.03 13.95
C LYS A 99 -12.60 23.73 13.50
N ASN A 100 -12.76 23.12 12.33
CA ASN A 100 -14.07 22.66 11.85
C ASN A 100 -14.51 21.33 12.51
N GLY A 101 -13.77 20.82 13.49
CA GLY A 101 -14.05 19.59 14.23
C GLY A 101 -13.59 18.30 13.53
N CYS A 102 -13.02 18.38 12.33
CA CYS A 102 -12.55 17.20 11.61
C CYS A 102 -11.24 16.67 12.20
N VAL A 103 -11.18 15.35 12.38
CA VAL A 103 -10.06 14.67 13.06
C VAL A 103 -9.38 13.71 12.10
N GLY A 104 -8.08 13.89 11.94
CA GLY A 104 -7.22 13.00 11.19
C GLY A 104 -6.25 12.23 12.08
N TRP A 105 -5.86 11.06 11.61
CA TRP A 105 -4.97 10.15 12.30
C TRP A 105 -3.80 9.74 11.42
N GLY A 106 -2.64 9.59 12.04
CA GLY A 106 -1.43 9.10 11.39
C GLY A 106 -0.61 8.27 12.36
N GLU A 107 0.31 7.49 11.80
CA GLU A 107 1.17 6.60 12.54
C GLU A 107 2.61 6.77 12.05
N ALA A 108 3.53 6.92 12.98
CA ALA A 108 4.96 6.86 12.74
C ALA A 108 5.48 5.50 13.22
N PRO A 109 5.73 4.54 12.31
CA PRO A 109 6.34 3.26 12.70
C PRO A 109 7.77 3.44 13.15
N ILE A 110 8.15 2.75 14.22
CA ILE A 110 9.50 2.84 14.78
C ILE A 110 10.19 1.50 14.61
N LEU A 111 11.21 1.50 13.76
CA LEU A 111 12.10 0.37 13.57
C LEU A 111 13.52 0.92 13.48
N PRO A 112 14.23 1.08 14.62
CA PRO A 112 15.47 1.87 14.70
C PRO A 112 16.55 1.50 13.66
N PHE A 113 16.60 0.23 13.24
CA PHE A 113 17.50 -0.25 12.19
C PHE A 113 17.24 0.39 10.81
N VAL A 114 16.02 0.89 10.57
CA VAL A 114 15.60 1.51 9.30
C VAL A 114 15.22 2.97 9.48
N THR A 115 14.43 3.33 10.50
CA THR A 115 13.90 4.68 10.72
C THR A 115 14.83 5.62 11.49
N ALA A 116 16.03 5.17 11.88
CA ALA A 116 17.07 5.91 12.61
C ALA A 116 16.70 6.41 14.03
N GLU A 117 15.42 6.39 14.38
CA GLU A 117 14.88 6.88 15.65
C GLU A 117 14.26 5.76 16.51
N ASP A 118 14.34 5.91 17.83
CA ASP A 118 13.61 5.10 18.81
C ASP A 118 12.28 5.78 19.21
N GLN A 119 11.39 5.03 19.88
CA GLN A 119 10.06 5.55 20.24
C GLN A 119 10.12 6.83 21.12
N PRO A 120 10.99 6.92 22.15
CA PRO A 120 11.11 8.16 22.93
C PRO A 120 11.52 9.38 22.10
N THR A 121 12.49 9.23 21.19
CA THR A 121 12.93 10.32 20.30
C THR A 121 11.80 10.72 19.35
N ALA A 122 11.13 9.73 18.76
CA ALA A 122 10.00 9.97 17.87
C ALA A 122 8.83 10.66 18.58
N MET A 123 8.54 10.28 19.83
CA MET A 123 7.53 10.93 20.68
C MET A 123 7.88 12.39 20.96
N ALA A 124 9.14 12.70 21.26
CA ALA A 124 9.59 14.07 21.49
C ALA A 124 9.46 14.92 20.22
N LYS A 125 9.89 14.38 19.07
CA LYS A 125 9.80 15.09 17.78
C LYS A 125 8.39 15.24 17.26
N ALA A 126 7.54 14.23 17.42
CA ALA A 126 6.11 14.34 17.13
C ALA A 126 5.44 15.40 18.00
N LYS A 127 5.85 15.51 19.28
CA LYS A 127 5.35 16.57 20.17
C LYS A 127 5.78 17.96 19.71
N GLU A 128 7.06 18.15 19.32
CA GLU A 128 7.54 19.42 18.75
C GLU A 128 6.71 19.82 17.51
N ALA A 129 6.46 18.87 16.60
CA ALA A 129 5.63 19.11 15.42
C ALA A 129 4.17 19.43 15.78
N CYS A 130 3.58 18.71 16.75
CA CYS A 130 2.23 18.99 17.23
C CYS A 130 2.11 20.38 17.87
N ASP A 131 3.13 20.83 18.59
CA ASP A 131 3.14 22.16 19.21
C ASP A 131 3.34 23.27 18.17
N MET A 132 4.18 23.04 17.16
CA MET A 132 4.31 23.92 16.00
C MET A 132 2.96 24.10 15.28
N LEU A 133 2.26 23.00 15.00
CA LEU A 133 0.96 23.02 14.32
C LEU A 133 -0.11 23.83 15.06
N LYS A 134 -0.10 23.87 16.39
CA LYS A 134 -1.02 24.69 17.19
C LYS A 134 -0.76 26.19 17.04
N ASN A 135 0.48 26.56 16.71
CA ASN A 135 0.90 27.94 16.55
C ASN A 135 0.77 28.41 15.09
N CYS A 136 0.72 27.48 14.14
CA CYS A 136 0.39 27.78 12.75
C CYS A 136 -1.09 28.15 12.62
N SER A 137 -1.36 29.38 12.18
CA SER A 137 -2.71 29.81 11.83
C SER A 137 -2.71 30.41 10.42
N PHE A 138 -3.74 30.10 9.65
CA PHE A 138 -4.00 30.68 8.33
C PHE A 138 -2.93 30.41 7.25
N LEU A 139 -2.20 29.30 7.36
CA LEU A 139 -1.30 28.84 6.31
C LEU A 139 -2.03 27.89 5.35
N THR A 140 -1.62 27.86 4.08
CA THR A 140 -2.06 26.85 3.12
C THR A 140 -1.57 25.48 3.55
N LEU A 141 -2.24 24.41 3.12
CA LEU A 141 -1.82 23.05 3.42
C LEU A 141 -0.38 22.78 2.92
N GLU A 142 -0.03 23.29 1.74
CA GLU A 142 1.35 23.23 1.23
C GLU A 142 2.35 23.89 2.18
N ALA A 143 2.07 25.10 2.65
CA ALA A 143 2.96 25.82 3.54
C ALA A 143 3.12 25.09 4.88
N VAL A 144 2.03 24.55 5.45
CA VAL A 144 2.11 23.77 6.70
C VAL A 144 2.91 22.49 6.51
N LEU A 145 2.72 21.77 5.40
CA LEU A 145 3.52 20.57 5.11
C LEU A 145 5.00 20.91 4.85
N GLY A 146 5.30 22.08 4.27
CA GLY A 146 6.65 22.62 4.15
C GLY A 146 7.31 22.85 5.51
N GLU A 147 6.62 23.52 6.44
CA GLU A 147 7.11 23.73 7.81
C GLU A 147 7.33 22.40 8.56
N ILE A 148 6.46 21.41 8.34
CA ILE A 148 6.67 20.04 8.87
C ILE A 148 7.96 19.44 8.29
N GLY A 149 8.19 19.60 6.99
CA GLY A 149 9.40 19.14 6.30
C GLY A 149 10.68 19.78 6.83
N ASP A 150 10.66 21.08 7.09
CA ASP A 150 11.79 21.84 7.64
C ASP A 150 12.09 21.46 9.10
N LEU A 151 11.05 21.22 9.90
CA LEU A 151 11.19 20.78 11.29
C LEU A 151 11.68 19.33 11.41
N LEU A 152 11.27 18.47 10.47
CA LEU A 152 11.60 17.04 10.44
C LEU A 152 12.36 16.69 9.16
N PRO A 153 13.60 17.19 8.98
CA PRO A 153 14.30 17.11 7.71
C PRO A 153 14.94 15.74 7.49
N GLY A 154 15.18 15.44 6.21
CA GLY A 154 15.96 14.28 5.78
C GLY A 154 15.30 12.93 6.13
N HIS A 155 16.13 11.90 6.21
CA HIS A 155 15.70 10.53 6.51
C HIS A 155 15.56 10.27 8.03
N GLN A 156 16.30 11.02 8.87
CA GLN A 156 16.38 10.78 10.31
C GLN A 156 15.03 10.85 11.03
N PHE A 157 14.13 11.71 10.56
CA PHE A 157 12.80 11.92 11.14
C PHE A 157 11.68 11.65 10.14
N ALA A 158 11.98 10.89 9.08
CA ALA A 158 11.03 10.66 7.99
C ALA A 158 9.79 9.88 8.45
N SER A 159 9.92 9.02 9.47
CA SER A 159 8.79 8.27 10.02
C SER A 159 7.85 9.18 10.81
N VAL A 160 8.40 10.01 11.70
CA VAL A 160 7.62 11.04 12.41
C VAL A 160 6.97 12.00 11.42
N ARG A 161 7.71 12.45 10.40
CA ARG A 161 7.17 13.30 9.34
C ARG A 161 5.99 12.63 8.64
N ALA A 162 6.15 11.37 8.24
CA ALA A 162 5.07 10.60 7.61
C ALA A 162 3.82 10.55 8.50
N GLY A 163 3.97 10.25 9.79
CA GLY A 163 2.85 10.20 10.72
C GLY A 163 2.12 11.55 10.89
N ILE A 164 2.87 12.67 10.94
CA ILE A 164 2.29 14.03 11.04
C ILE A 164 1.56 14.40 9.74
N GLU A 165 2.20 14.18 8.59
CA GLU A 165 1.62 14.46 7.27
C GLU A 165 0.36 13.61 7.02
N MET A 166 0.39 12.32 7.38
CA MET A 166 -0.78 11.43 7.30
C MET A 166 -1.96 11.97 8.10
N ALA A 167 -1.72 12.33 9.37
CA ALA A 167 -2.76 12.85 10.26
C ALA A 167 -3.36 14.16 9.73
N LEU A 168 -2.53 15.04 9.19
CA LEU A 168 -3.00 16.32 8.66
C LEU A 168 -3.81 16.12 7.37
N ILE A 169 -3.29 15.32 6.43
CA ILE A 169 -3.96 15.02 5.15
C ILE A 169 -5.30 14.31 5.39
N ASP A 170 -5.34 13.35 6.32
CA ASP A 170 -6.57 12.65 6.71
C ASP A 170 -7.62 13.62 7.29
N ALA A 171 -7.20 14.56 8.17
CA ALA A 171 -8.10 15.57 8.72
C ALA A 171 -8.69 16.48 7.64
N VAL A 172 -7.85 16.93 6.70
CA VAL A 172 -8.27 17.76 5.57
C VAL A 172 -9.21 16.99 4.65
N ALA A 173 -8.88 15.76 4.27
CA ALA A 173 -9.70 14.91 3.42
C ALA A 173 -11.12 14.72 4.00
N LYS A 174 -11.20 14.47 5.31
CA LYS A 174 -12.48 14.38 6.04
C LYS A 174 -13.25 15.69 6.04
N SER A 175 -12.56 16.83 6.18
CA SER A 175 -13.21 18.15 6.19
C SER A 175 -13.90 18.52 4.88
N ILE A 176 -13.41 17.99 3.76
CA ILE A 176 -14.01 18.16 2.44
C ILE A 176 -14.87 16.96 2.02
N GLY A 177 -15.07 15.97 2.91
CA GLY A 177 -15.88 14.79 2.66
C GLY A 177 -15.34 13.84 1.59
N LEU A 178 -14.03 13.85 1.32
CA LEU A 178 -13.39 12.99 0.32
C LEU A 178 -12.63 11.84 0.97
N PRO A 179 -12.80 10.60 0.49
CA PRO A 179 -11.94 9.50 0.90
C PRO A 179 -10.53 9.66 0.29
N LEU A 180 -9.50 9.26 1.03
CA LEU A 180 -8.09 9.43 0.64
C LEU A 180 -7.76 8.85 -0.75
N TRP A 181 -8.31 7.70 -1.12
CA TRP A 181 -8.08 7.11 -2.45
C TRP A 181 -8.60 7.99 -3.59
N ARG A 182 -9.70 8.74 -3.39
CA ARG A 182 -10.17 9.74 -4.37
C ARG A 182 -9.30 10.97 -4.35
N LEU A 183 -8.83 11.37 -3.17
CA LEU A 183 -7.92 12.49 -3.03
C LEU A 183 -6.63 12.24 -3.83
N PHE A 184 -6.10 11.03 -3.80
CA PHE A 184 -4.91 10.60 -4.52
C PHE A 184 -5.15 10.19 -6.00
N GLY A 185 -6.29 10.56 -6.59
CA GLY A 185 -6.53 10.41 -8.04
C GLY A 185 -7.66 9.44 -8.41
N GLY A 186 -8.13 8.61 -7.48
CA GLY A 186 -9.38 7.86 -7.66
C GLY A 186 -9.32 6.67 -8.62
N ALA A 187 -8.14 6.13 -8.96
CA ALA A 187 -8.00 5.03 -9.91
C ALA A 187 -8.77 3.77 -9.48
N SER A 188 -8.74 3.45 -8.19
CA SER A 188 -9.44 2.32 -7.58
C SER A 188 -9.76 2.60 -6.12
N ASN A 189 -10.76 1.89 -5.58
CA ASN A 189 -11.05 1.82 -4.14
C ASN A 189 -10.69 0.44 -3.55
N THR A 190 -10.01 -0.41 -4.32
CA THR A 190 -9.53 -1.73 -3.91
C THR A 190 -8.09 -1.90 -4.32
N ILE A 191 -7.30 -2.52 -3.45
CA ILE A 191 -5.97 -3.02 -3.79
C ILE A 191 -5.85 -4.46 -3.30
N ILE A 192 -4.95 -5.20 -3.94
CA ILE A 192 -4.65 -6.56 -3.54
C ILE A 192 -3.21 -6.52 -3.04
N THR A 193 -3.03 -6.81 -1.75
CA THR A 193 -1.71 -6.93 -1.12
C THR A 193 -1.24 -8.38 -1.18
N ASP A 194 0.07 -8.55 -1.14
CA ASP A 194 0.73 -9.78 -0.73
C ASP A 194 0.29 -10.06 0.72
N ILE A 195 -0.01 -11.31 1.10
CA ILE A 195 -0.67 -11.67 2.37
C ILE A 195 0.24 -12.58 3.20
N THR A 196 0.76 -12.16 4.35
CA THR A 196 1.24 -13.09 5.39
C THR A 196 0.07 -13.72 6.19
N VAL A 197 -0.27 -15.00 5.96
CA VAL A 197 -1.36 -15.66 6.72
C VAL A 197 -0.83 -16.45 7.92
N GLN A 198 -0.71 -15.83 9.11
CA GLN A 198 -0.61 -16.66 10.32
C GLN A 198 -1.98 -17.22 10.74
N PHE A 199 -3.05 -16.42 10.72
CA PHE A 199 -4.40 -16.88 11.08
C PHE A 199 -5.50 -16.00 10.46
N LEU A 200 -6.17 -16.45 9.39
CA LEU A 200 -7.54 -16.02 9.10
C LEU A 200 -8.30 -17.19 8.45
N SER A 201 -9.48 -17.46 9.02
CA SER A 201 -10.38 -18.54 8.63
C SER A 201 -10.93 -18.38 7.21
N LEU A 202 -11.29 -19.53 6.64
CA LEU A 202 -11.99 -19.75 5.37
C LEU A 202 -12.89 -18.56 5.00
N HIS A 203 -12.65 -17.92 3.86
CA HIS A 203 -13.63 -17.28 2.94
C HIS A 203 -12.99 -16.29 1.93
N CYS A 204 -11.66 -16.26 1.77
CA CYS A 204 -11.01 -15.45 0.74
C CYS A 204 -10.79 -16.27 -0.55
N PHE A 205 -11.76 -16.23 -1.47
CA PHE A 205 -11.71 -16.95 -2.76
C PHE A 205 -11.35 -16.06 -3.97
N PHE A 206 -10.97 -14.80 -3.76
CA PHE A 206 -10.66 -13.87 -4.84
C PHE A 206 -9.17 -13.48 -4.86
N SER A 207 -8.45 -14.18 -5.73
CA SER A 207 -7.10 -13.87 -6.26
C SER A 207 -5.90 -14.01 -5.30
N PRO A 208 -5.07 -15.06 -5.45
CA PRO A 208 -3.83 -15.21 -4.70
C PRO A 208 -2.69 -14.42 -5.34
N LEU A 209 -2.26 -13.32 -4.73
CA LEU A 209 -1.04 -12.62 -5.14
C LEU A 209 0.15 -13.25 -4.42
N TYR A 210 0.71 -12.75 -3.31
CA TYR A 210 1.85 -13.42 -2.65
C TYR A 210 1.58 -13.75 -1.18
N VAL A 211 2.40 -14.60 -0.54
CA VAL A 211 2.39 -14.82 0.93
C VAL A 211 3.80 -14.92 1.49
N GLN A 212 4.07 -14.28 2.64
CA GLN A 212 5.41 -14.27 3.21
C GLN A 212 5.75 -15.54 3.99
N ILE A 213 6.96 -16.05 3.77
CA ILE A 213 7.60 -17.09 4.57
C ILE A 213 8.82 -16.48 5.28
N PRO A 214 8.84 -16.47 6.63
CA PRO A 214 10.00 -15.99 7.38
C PRO A 214 11.17 -16.97 7.27
N ILE A 215 12.35 -16.56 7.75
CA ILE A 215 13.53 -17.43 7.78
C ILE A 215 13.29 -18.56 8.79
N VAL A 216 13.09 -19.78 8.29
CA VAL A 216 12.78 -21.00 9.05
C VAL A 216 13.53 -22.20 8.45
N SER A 217 13.43 -23.37 9.09
CA SER A 217 14.05 -24.58 8.53
C SER A 217 13.41 -24.99 7.19
N PRO A 218 14.13 -25.69 6.29
CA PRO A 218 13.57 -26.13 5.01
C PRO A 218 12.27 -26.96 5.14
N ALA A 219 12.18 -27.79 6.18
CA ALA A 219 10.99 -28.59 6.45
C ALA A 219 9.78 -27.73 6.86
N GLU A 220 9.99 -26.73 7.72
CA GLU A 220 8.95 -25.78 8.12
C GLU A 220 8.52 -24.90 6.95
N ALA A 221 9.47 -24.44 6.13
CA ALA A 221 9.17 -23.65 4.94
C ALA A 221 8.31 -24.42 3.93
N ALA A 222 8.63 -25.68 3.66
CA ALA A 222 7.82 -26.55 2.80
C ALA A 222 6.42 -26.82 3.37
N ALA A 223 6.31 -26.97 4.71
CA ALA A 223 5.03 -27.12 5.39
C ALA A 223 4.17 -25.84 5.30
N LEU A 224 4.78 -24.67 5.50
CA LEU A 224 4.13 -23.37 5.34
C LEU A 224 3.68 -23.14 3.89
N ALA A 225 4.56 -23.39 2.91
CA ALA A 225 4.21 -23.33 1.50
C ALA A 225 3.02 -24.24 1.17
N SER A 226 2.98 -25.45 1.74
CA SER A 226 1.86 -26.39 1.58
C SER A 226 0.58 -25.91 2.25
N LYS A 227 0.67 -25.28 3.42
CA LYS A 227 -0.48 -24.66 4.08
C LYS A 227 -1.07 -23.56 3.19
N TYR A 228 -0.22 -22.69 2.63
CA TYR A 228 -0.67 -21.57 1.83
C TYR A 228 -1.15 -21.96 0.43
N HIS A 229 -0.49 -22.92 -0.21
CA HIS A 229 -0.94 -23.47 -1.49
C HIS A 229 -2.36 -24.05 -1.40
N LYS A 230 -2.67 -24.77 -0.30
CA LYS A 230 -4.03 -25.24 -0.01
C LYS A 230 -5.05 -24.11 0.22
N GLN A 231 -4.59 -22.93 0.63
CA GLN A 231 -5.41 -21.73 0.75
C GLN A 231 -5.53 -20.95 -0.58
N GLY A 232 -4.92 -21.46 -1.65
CA GLY A 232 -4.96 -20.88 -2.99
C GLY A 232 -3.70 -20.09 -3.37
N PHE A 233 -2.78 -19.84 -2.44
CA PHE A 233 -1.59 -19.02 -2.72
C PHE A 233 -0.58 -19.75 -3.63
N LYS A 234 -0.27 -19.13 -4.78
CA LYS A 234 0.72 -19.65 -5.73
C LYS A 234 1.97 -18.80 -5.84
N ASN A 235 1.98 -17.63 -5.24
CA ASN A 235 3.19 -16.84 -5.20
C ASN A 235 3.59 -16.62 -3.73
N LEU A 236 4.88 -16.74 -3.43
CA LEU A 236 5.39 -16.68 -2.06
C LEU A 236 6.50 -15.61 -1.99
N LYS A 237 6.45 -14.72 -1.00
CA LYS A 237 7.54 -13.81 -0.67
C LYS A 237 8.45 -14.50 0.36
N LEU A 238 9.73 -14.65 0.04
CA LEU A 238 10.69 -15.39 0.86
C LEU A 238 11.74 -14.43 1.39
N LYS A 239 11.88 -14.40 2.72
CA LYS A 239 13.00 -13.72 3.38
C LYS A 239 14.25 -14.59 3.23
N VAL A 240 15.29 -14.04 2.63
CA VAL A 240 16.57 -14.70 2.37
C VAL A 240 17.73 -13.79 2.83
N GLY A 241 18.99 -14.15 2.56
CA GLY A 241 20.13 -13.25 2.81
C GLY A 241 20.87 -13.49 4.12
N LYS A 242 20.54 -14.51 4.92
CA LYS A 242 21.32 -14.86 6.12
C LYS A 242 22.42 -15.87 5.85
N ASN A 243 22.12 -16.88 5.04
CA ASN A 243 23.06 -17.94 4.73
C ASN A 243 22.69 -18.55 3.39
N LEU A 244 23.52 -18.27 2.38
CA LEU A 244 23.31 -18.71 1.00
C LEU A 244 22.90 -20.19 0.89
N LYS A 245 23.62 -21.08 1.58
CA LYS A 245 23.35 -22.51 1.53
C LYS A 245 21.98 -22.85 2.13
N ALA A 246 21.67 -22.31 3.30
CA ALA A 246 20.38 -22.54 3.96
C ALA A 246 19.22 -21.95 3.13
N ASP A 247 19.41 -20.78 2.53
CA ASP A 247 18.42 -20.13 1.68
C ASP A 247 18.12 -20.99 0.45
N ILE A 248 19.15 -21.55 -0.20
CA ILE A 248 19.01 -22.50 -1.32
C ILE A 248 18.28 -23.78 -0.86
N GLU A 249 18.63 -24.34 0.30
CA GLU A 249 17.96 -25.53 0.85
C GLU A 249 16.46 -25.28 1.10
N VAL A 250 16.09 -24.10 1.61
CA VAL A 250 14.70 -23.68 1.80
C VAL A 250 13.97 -23.60 0.46
N LEU A 251 14.57 -22.94 -0.54
CA LEU A 251 13.99 -22.82 -1.88
C LEU A 251 13.80 -24.19 -2.54
N GLN A 252 14.76 -25.10 -2.37
CA GLN A 252 14.68 -26.48 -2.86
C GLN A 252 13.55 -27.26 -2.20
N ALA A 253 13.41 -27.14 -0.88
CA ALA A 253 12.36 -27.83 -0.14
C ALA A 253 10.97 -27.36 -0.57
N ILE A 254 10.75 -26.06 -0.75
CA ILE A 254 9.48 -25.53 -1.25
C ILE A 254 9.22 -26.01 -2.67
N ARG A 255 10.23 -25.94 -3.54
CA ARG A 255 10.10 -26.34 -4.95
C ARG A 255 9.75 -27.82 -5.11
N ALA A 256 10.30 -28.68 -4.26
CA ALA A 256 10.05 -30.11 -4.29
C ALA A 256 8.58 -30.47 -4.01
N VAL A 257 7.90 -29.68 -3.16
CA VAL A 257 6.48 -29.91 -2.83
C VAL A 257 5.51 -29.12 -3.71
N HIS A 258 5.89 -27.93 -4.16
CA HIS A 258 5.07 -27.04 -5.00
C HIS A 258 5.85 -26.47 -6.19
N PRO A 259 5.96 -27.22 -7.30
CA PRO A 259 6.65 -26.79 -8.52
C PRO A 259 5.88 -25.76 -9.36
N ASP A 260 4.69 -25.36 -8.95
CA ASP A 260 3.93 -24.27 -9.59
C ASP A 260 4.06 -22.94 -8.84
N CYS A 261 4.72 -22.92 -7.67
CA CYS A 261 4.91 -21.69 -6.91
C CYS A 261 5.91 -20.73 -7.58
N SER A 262 5.56 -19.44 -7.63
CA SER A 262 6.46 -18.35 -8.00
C SER A 262 6.99 -17.64 -6.74
N PHE A 263 8.14 -16.98 -6.85
CA PHE A 263 8.79 -16.36 -5.69
C PHE A 263 9.04 -14.86 -5.86
N ILE A 264 8.88 -14.10 -4.78
CA ILE A 264 9.57 -12.84 -4.56
C ILE A 264 10.65 -13.14 -3.52
N LEU A 265 11.90 -12.78 -3.79
CA LEU A 265 12.99 -12.92 -2.83
C LEU A 265 13.26 -11.57 -2.22
N ASP A 266 13.33 -11.49 -0.90
CA ASP A 266 13.71 -10.26 -0.19
C ASP A 266 14.88 -10.59 0.72
N ALA A 267 16.06 -10.07 0.36
CA ALA A 267 17.29 -10.37 1.07
C ALA A 267 17.59 -9.38 2.22
N ASN A 268 16.86 -8.27 2.31
CA ASN A 268 17.10 -7.18 3.27
C ASN A 268 18.60 -6.90 3.47
N GLU A 269 19.31 -6.57 2.38
CA GLU A 269 20.74 -6.22 2.37
C GLU A 269 21.71 -7.39 2.64
N GLY A 270 21.21 -8.62 2.68
CA GLY A 270 21.92 -9.77 3.26
C GLY A 270 23.03 -10.38 2.40
N TYR A 271 23.05 -10.18 1.08
CA TYR A 271 24.05 -10.79 0.21
C TYR A 271 25.16 -9.84 -0.21
N LYS A 272 26.32 -10.43 -0.51
CA LYS A 272 27.28 -9.82 -1.44
C LYS A 272 26.78 -9.96 -2.89
N PRO A 273 27.24 -9.11 -3.82
CA PRO A 273 26.83 -9.19 -5.22
C PRO A 273 27.04 -10.58 -5.85
N GLU A 274 28.15 -11.26 -5.51
CA GLU A 274 28.44 -12.61 -5.99
C GLU A 274 27.46 -13.65 -5.45
N GLU A 275 27.11 -13.55 -4.16
CA GLU A 275 26.17 -14.48 -3.51
C GLU A 275 24.76 -14.29 -4.08
N ALA A 276 24.33 -13.04 -4.31
CA ALA A 276 23.05 -12.73 -4.95
C ALA A 276 22.96 -13.32 -6.37
N ILE A 277 24.05 -13.24 -7.14
CA ILE A 277 24.16 -13.87 -8.46
C ILE A 277 24.07 -15.40 -8.34
N GLU A 278 24.78 -16.00 -7.39
CA GLU A 278 24.77 -17.44 -7.16
C GLU A 278 23.36 -17.96 -6.80
N VAL A 279 22.59 -17.22 -5.99
CA VAL A 279 21.18 -17.55 -5.70
C VAL A 279 20.36 -17.64 -6.99
N LEU A 280 20.50 -16.66 -7.89
CA LEU A 280 19.74 -16.63 -9.14
C LEU A 280 20.14 -17.78 -10.07
N GLU A 281 21.43 -18.09 -10.16
CA GLU A 281 21.93 -19.23 -10.94
C GLU A 281 21.37 -20.56 -10.40
N LYS A 282 21.40 -20.75 -9.08
CA LYS A 282 20.88 -21.95 -8.43
C LYS A 282 19.37 -22.10 -8.61
N LEU A 283 18.62 -21.00 -8.53
CA LEU A 283 17.19 -21.01 -8.83
C LEU A 283 16.92 -21.37 -10.29
N HIS A 284 17.72 -20.84 -11.22
CA HIS A 284 17.58 -21.16 -12.63
C HIS A 284 17.88 -22.65 -12.90
N GLU A 285 18.91 -23.23 -12.29
CA GLU A 285 19.21 -24.67 -12.34
C GLU A 285 18.03 -25.53 -11.86
N MET A 286 17.25 -25.02 -10.91
CA MET A 286 16.04 -25.66 -10.39
C MET A 286 14.79 -25.43 -11.24
N GLY A 287 14.91 -24.72 -12.37
CA GLY A 287 13.79 -24.35 -13.25
C GLY A 287 12.86 -23.31 -12.63
N VAL A 288 13.40 -22.45 -11.77
CA VAL A 288 12.67 -21.39 -11.07
C VAL A 288 13.20 -20.03 -11.51
N THR A 289 12.29 -19.09 -11.75
CA THR A 289 12.63 -17.69 -12.01
C THR A 289 11.82 -16.83 -11.04
N PRO A 290 12.46 -16.14 -10.09
CA PRO A 290 11.75 -15.25 -9.18
C PRO A 290 11.15 -14.07 -9.95
N VAL A 291 9.99 -13.61 -9.51
CA VAL A 291 9.28 -12.46 -10.12
C VAL A 291 9.98 -11.15 -9.77
N LEU A 292 10.51 -11.06 -8.55
CA LEU A 292 11.20 -9.90 -8.02
C LEU A 292 12.30 -10.33 -7.06
N PHE A 293 13.44 -9.65 -7.11
CA PHE A 293 14.51 -9.76 -6.12
C PHE A 293 14.69 -8.41 -5.41
N GLU A 294 14.17 -8.30 -4.20
CA GLU A 294 14.17 -7.10 -3.36
C GLU A 294 15.45 -7.00 -2.52
N GLN A 295 16.08 -5.81 -2.60
CA GLN A 295 17.29 -5.39 -1.92
C GLN A 295 18.32 -6.52 -1.72
N PRO A 296 18.90 -7.07 -2.81
CA PRO A 296 19.82 -8.21 -2.71
C PRO A 296 21.07 -7.88 -1.90
N VAL A 297 21.59 -6.66 -2.05
CA VAL A 297 22.88 -6.24 -1.49
C VAL A 297 22.75 -5.06 -0.55
N HIS A 298 23.80 -4.80 0.22
CA HIS A 298 23.88 -3.66 1.14
C HIS A 298 23.54 -2.33 0.47
N ARG A 299 22.81 -1.46 1.17
CA ARG A 299 22.24 -0.24 0.60
C ARG A 299 23.25 0.72 -0.03
N ASP A 300 24.46 0.73 0.53
CA ASP A 300 25.56 1.60 0.12
C ASP A 300 26.41 1.00 -1.01
N ASP A 301 26.20 -0.28 -1.35
CA ASP A 301 26.87 -0.95 -2.46
C ASP A 301 26.13 -0.68 -3.78
N TRP A 302 26.22 0.56 -4.25
CA TRP A 302 25.58 1.01 -5.49
C TRP A 302 26.07 0.25 -6.72
N GLU A 303 27.38 -0.05 -6.77
CA GLU A 303 27.97 -0.82 -7.87
C GLU A 303 27.47 -2.26 -7.85
N GLY A 304 27.45 -2.89 -6.67
CA GLY A 304 26.90 -4.22 -6.47
C GLY A 304 25.43 -4.31 -6.86
N LEU A 305 24.61 -3.35 -6.44
CA LEU A 305 23.20 -3.31 -6.78
C LEU A 305 23.00 -3.23 -8.30
N GLY A 306 23.70 -2.30 -8.96
CA GLY A 306 23.69 -2.21 -10.41
C GLY A 306 24.14 -3.51 -11.09
N ARG A 307 25.25 -4.11 -10.64
CA ARG A 307 25.76 -5.37 -11.20
C ARG A 307 24.74 -6.50 -11.10
N VAL A 308 24.10 -6.67 -9.94
CA VAL A 308 23.07 -7.71 -9.74
C VAL A 308 21.86 -7.43 -10.62
N THR A 309 21.37 -6.19 -10.69
CA THR A 309 20.25 -5.77 -11.55
C THR A 309 20.50 -6.12 -13.02
N HIS A 310 21.64 -5.69 -13.57
CA HIS A 310 21.97 -5.95 -14.97
C HIS A 310 22.10 -7.46 -15.26
N PHE A 311 22.72 -8.22 -14.36
CA PHE A 311 22.85 -9.66 -14.51
C PHE A 311 21.49 -10.36 -14.46
N ALA A 312 20.69 -10.09 -13.42
CA ALA A 312 19.36 -10.68 -13.21
C ALA A 312 18.43 -10.43 -14.41
N LYS A 313 18.42 -9.19 -14.91
CA LYS A 313 17.59 -8.79 -16.04
C LYS A 313 18.06 -9.43 -17.35
N SER A 314 19.35 -9.35 -17.67
CA SER A 314 19.88 -9.81 -18.95
C SER A 314 19.93 -11.34 -19.09
N LYS A 315 20.17 -12.07 -18.00
CA LYS A 315 20.27 -13.53 -18.00
C LYS A 315 18.94 -14.21 -17.81
N TYR A 316 18.11 -13.70 -16.90
CA TYR A 316 16.91 -14.40 -16.42
C TYR A 316 15.62 -13.60 -16.56
N GLY A 317 15.68 -12.33 -16.98
CA GLY A 317 14.50 -11.47 -17.05
C GLY A 317 13.92 -11.12 -15.67
N VAL A 318 14.69 -11.30 -14.59
CA VAL A 318 14.27 -11.03 -13.22
C VAL A 318 14.45 -9.54 -12.94
N SER A 319 13.43 -8.90 -12.39
CA SER A 319 13.52 -7.51 -11.94
C SER A 319 14.13 -7.42 -10.53
N VAL A 320 14.95 -6.40 -10.29
CA VAL A 320 15.51 -6.10 -8.96
C VAL A 320 14.85 -4.85 -8.35
N ALA A 321 14.46 -4.96 -7.08
CA ALA A 321 13.85 -3.88 -6.30
C ALA A 321 14.88 -3.21 -5.37
N ALA A 322 14.89 -1.88 -5.34
CA ALA A 322 15.57 -1.10 -4.32
C ALA A 322 14.60 -0.71 -3.20
N ASP A 323 14.83 -1.22 -1.98
CA ASP A 323 14.13 -0.83 -0.76
C ASP A 323 15.04 0.07 0.09
N GLU A 324 15.98 -0.51 0.84
CA GLU A 324 16.88 0.21 1.73
C GLU A 324 17.84 1.15 0.99
N SER A 325 18.13 0.91 -0.29
CA SER A 325 18.87 1.84 -1.16
C SER A 325 18.08 3.10 -1.54
N CYS A 326 16.74 3.08 -1.50
CA CYS A 326 15.93 4.24 -1.85
C CYS A 326 15.24 4.86 -0.62
N ARG A 327 15.89 5.86 0.00
CA ARG A 327 15.38 6.55 1.21
C ARG A 327 15.18 8.05 1.02
N SER A 328 15.37 8.55 -0.19
CA SER A 328 15.20 9.97 -0.53
C SER A 328 15.04 10.15 -2.03
N LEU A 329 14.57 11.33 -2.44
CA LEU A 329 14.54 11.71 -3.85
C LEU A 329 15.96 11.75 -4.47
N ALA A 330 16.98 12.07 -3.67
CA ALA A 330 18.37 12.06 -4.13
C ALA A 330 18.85 10.63 -4.45
N ASP A 331 18.44 9.65 -3.65
CA ASP A 331 18.75 8.25 -3.89
C ASP A 331 18.03 7.72 -5.14
N LEU A 332 16.74 8.07 -5.31
CA LEU A 332 16.01 7.75 -6.54
C LEU A 332 16.73 8.31 -7.78
N LYS A 333 17.19 9.56 -7.74
CA LYS A 333 17.95 10.17 -8.84
C LYS A 333 19.24 9.40 -9.16
N LYS A 334 19.93 8.86 -8.15
CA LYS A 334 21.09 7.98 -8.36
C LYS A 334 20.69 6.67 -9.03
N ILE A 335 19.63 6.03 -8.54
CA ILE A 335 19.10 4.77 -9.08
C ILE A 335 18.75 4.92 -10.56
N VAL A 336 17.99 5.96 -10.90
CA VAL A 336 17.60 6.27 -12.29
C VAL A 336 18.82 6.53 -13.16
N LYS A 337 19.74 7.40 -12.71
CA LYS A 337 20.91 7.78 -13.50
C LYS A 337 21.86 6.61 -13.75
N GLY A 338 22.00 5.70 -12.79
CA GLY A 338 22.89 4.55 -12.87
C GLY A 338 22.22 3.26 -13.35
N GLU A 339 20.91 3.29 -13.65
CA GLU A 339 20.13 2.08 -13.98
C GLU A 339 20.31 0.98 -12.92
N LEU A 340 20.28 1.37 -11.64
CA LEU A 340 20.72 0.50 -10.55
C LEU A 340 19.66 -0.51 -10.11
N ALA A 341 18.38 -0.27 -10.39
CA ALA A 341 17.27 -1.16 -10.06
C ALA A 341 16.13 -1.00 -11.08
N ASP A 342 15.29 -2.03 -11.23
CA ASP A 342 14.10 -2.01 -12.08
C ASP A 342 12.85 -1.51 -11.34
N VAL A 343 12.81 -1.73 -10.02
CA VAL A 343 11.66 -1.46 -9.15
C VAL A 343 12.11 -0.66 -7.94
N VAL A 344 11.26 0.24 -7.44
CA VAL A 344 11.51 0.97 -6.18
C VAL A 344 10.42 0.63 -5.17
N ASN A 345 10.81 0.17 -3.98
CA ASN A 345 9.91 -0.05 -2.86
C ASN A 345 9.73 1.23 -2.04
N ILE A 346 8.52 1.78 -2.10
CA ILE A 346 8.15 3.04 -1.46
C ILE A 346 7.47 2.73 -0.13
N LYS A 347 8.06 3.23 0.94
CA LYS A 347 7.52 3.17 2.29
C LYS A 347 7.41 4.59 2.82
N LEU A 348 6.21 5.01 3.23
CA LEU A 348 5.99 6.37 3.71
C LEU A 348 6.94 6.72 4.87
N ALA A 349 7.21 5.76 5.74
CA ALA A 349 8.14 5.89 6.87
C ALA A 349 9.59 6.25 6.47
N LYS A 350 10.02 5.99 5.22
CA LYS A 350 11.39 6.35 4.77
C LYS A 350 11.50 7.78 4.30
N VAL A 351 10.39 8.38 3.83
CA VAL A 351 10.43 9.59 2.99
C VAL A 351 9.35 10.63 3.30
N GLY A 352 8.37 10.34 4.16
CA GLY A 352 7.15 11.15 4.30
C GLY A 352 6.13 10.85 3.19
N VAL A 353 4.92 11.39 3.33
CA VAL A 353 3.87 11.35 2.31
C VAL A 353 4.25 12.22 1.11
N LEU A 354 4.68 13.46 1.32
CA LEU A 354 5.05 14.35 0.21
C LEU A 354 6.28 13.83 -0.54
N GLY A 355 7.31 13.41 0.19
CA GLY A 355 8.51 12.81 -0.41
C GLY A 355 8.19 11.51 -1.18
N ALA A 356 7.22 10.72 -0.71
CA ALA A 356 6.75 9.55 -1.46
C ALA A 356 6.09 9.95 -2.79
N LEU A 357 5.23 10.97 -2.80
CA LEU A 357 4.59 11.46 -4.04
C LEU A 357 5.61 11.96 -5.07
N GLU A 358 6.63 12.70 -4.62
CA GLU A 358 7.73 13.15 -5.49
C GLU A 358 8.54 11.98 -6.08
N ILE A 359 8.81 10.96 -5.27
CA ILE A 359 9.51 9.74 -5.70
C ILE A 359 8.66 8.96 -6.69
N ILE A 360 7.36 8.81 -6.44
CA ILE A 360 6.42 8.14 -7.36
C ILE A 360 6.43 8.82 -8.72
N ASP A 361 6.27 10.14 -8.74
CA ASP A 361 6.20 10.90 -9.99
C ASP A 361 7.50 10.77 -10.81
N LEU A 362 8.67 10.92 -10.16
CA LEU A 362 9.96 10.78 -10.84
C LEU A 362 10.22 9.34 -11.30
N ALA A 363 9.92 8.33 -10.47
CA ALA A 363 10.14 6.93 -10.81
C ALA A 363 9.31 6.52 -12.03
N ARG A 364 8.02 6.90 -12.05
CA ARG A 364 7.12 6.66 -13.19
C ARG A 364 7.60 7.35 -14.45
N ALA A 365 8.01 8.62 -14.36
CA ALA A 365 8.56 9.36 -15.48
C ALA A 365 9.86 8.74 -16.03
N SER A 366 10.59 8.01 -15.18
CA SER A 366 11.84 7.32 -15.52
C SER A 366 11.62 5.87 -15.98
N GLY A 367 10.39 5.38 -16.01
CA GLY A 367 10.06 4.02 -16.46
C GLY A 367 10.36 2.91 -15.44
N LEU A 368 10.58 3.25 -14.17
CA LEU A 368 10.73 2.27 -13.09
C LEU A 368 9.36 1.73 -12.68
N ASP A 369 9.30 0.43 -12.40
CA ASP A 369 8.14 -0.17 -11.76
C ASP A 369 8.09 0.24 -10.28
N LEU A 370 6.90 0.24 -9.70
CA LEU A 370 6.69 0.64 -8.31
C LEU A 370 6.20 -0.51 -7.44
N MET A 371 6.79 -0.58 -6.26
CA MET A 371 6.32 -1.36 -5.13
C MET A 371 5.93 -0.42 -4.00
N ILE A 372 4.82 -0.69 -3.30
CA ILE A 372 4.49 -0.01 -2.05
C ILE A 372 4.61 -1.00 -0.91
N GLY A 373 5.29 -0.59 0.16
CA GLY A 373 5.56 -1.45 1.30
C GLY A 373 5.38 -0.75 2.65
N GLY A 374 5.50 -1.54 3.70
CA GLY A 374 5.58 -1.08 5.09
C GLY A 374 6.88 -1.44 5.78
N MET A 375 7.02 -0.94 7.00
CA MET A 375 7.91 -1.44 8.05
C MET A 375 7.20 -2.54 8.85
N VAL A 376 6.65 -2.18 10.01
CA VAL A 376 5.74 -3.00 10.84
C VAL A 376 4.69 -2.06 11.46
N GLU A 377 3.77 -1.63 10.62
CA GLU A 377 2.70 -0.68 10.93
C GLU A 377 1.42 -1.40 11.34
N THR A 378 0.54 -0.69 12.05
CA THR A 378 -0.85 -1.08 12.21
C THR A 378 -1.68 -0.78 10.96
N ARG A 379 -2.98 -1.12 10.99
CA ARG A 379 -3.90 -0.73 9.93
C ARG A 379 -3.98 0.78 9.70
N LEU A 380 -3.51 1.62 10.63
CA LEU A 380 -3.57 3.07 10.49
C LEU A 380 -2.64 3.56 9.37
N ALA A 381 -1.33 3.37 9.49
CA ALA A 381 -0.41 3.75 8.41
C ALA A 381 -0.53 2.84 7.18
N MET A 382 -0.80 1.54 7.34
CA MET A 382 -1.05 0.65 6.19
C MET A 382 -2.29 1.02 5.40
N GLY A 383 -3.36 1.43 6.08
CA GLY A 383 -4.57 1.88 5.43
C GLY A 383 -4.32 3.14 4.61
N PHE A 384 -3.55 4.09 5.13
CA PHE A 384 -3.14 5.29 4.40
C PHE A 384 -2.32 4.94 3.15
N ALA A 385 -1.29 4.10 3.29
CA ALA A 385 -0.50 3.61 2.16
C ALA A 385 -1.40 2.90 1.12
N GLY A 386 -2.35 2.09 1.58
CA GLY A 386 -3.29 1.40 0.72
C GLY A 386 -4.21 2.35 -0.05
N HIS A 387 -4.69 3.42 0.59
CA HIS A 387 -5.45 4.47 -0.08
C HIS A 387 -4.64 5.20 -1.15
N LEU A 388 -3.37 5.50 -0.85
CA LEU A 388 -2.45 6.13 -1.81
C LEU A 388 -2.21 5.20 -3.01
N ALA A 389 -1.97 3.91 -2.77
CA ALA A 389 -1.78 2.93 -3.83
C ALA A 389 -3.04 2.75 -4.70
N ALA A 390 -4.21 2.63 -4.07
CA ALA A 390 -5.48 2.50 -4.76
C ALA A 390 -5.81 3.74 -5.60
N GLY A 391 -5.55 4.93 -5.04
CA GLY A 391 -5.84 6.20 -5.68
C GLY A 391 -4.97 6.47 -6.90
N LEU A 392 -3.67 6.17 -6.81
CA LEU A 392 -2.73 6.39 -7.90
C LEU A 392 -2.75 5.29 -8.97
N GLY A 393 -3.03 4.04 -8.57
CA GLY A 393 -3.17 2.91 -9.49
C GLY A 393 -1.90 2.55 -10.28
N CYS A 394 -0.72 2.96 -9.80
CA CYS A 394 0.56 2.81 -10.50
C CYS A 394 1.53 1.80 -9.87
N PHE A 395 1.08 1.03 -8.87
CA PHE A 395 1.89 0.05 -8.16
C PHE A 395 1.74 -1.33 -8.78
N LYS A 396 2.87 -1.95 -9.15
CA LYS A 396 2.92 -3.31 -9.68
C LYS A 396 3.01 -4.35 -8.57
N PHE A 397 3.62 -3.98 -7.45
CA PHE A 397 3.77 -4.81 -6.26
C PHE A 397 3.22 -4.07 -5.03
N VAL A 398 2.56 -4.79 -4.13
CA VAL A 398 1.90 -4.22 -2.94
C VAL A 398 2.15 -5.13 -1.74
N ASP A 399 2.90 -4.62 -0.77
CA ASP A 399 3.39 -5.34 0.41
C ASP A 399 2.93 -4.62 1.70
N LEU A 400 1.62 -4.70 1.97
CA LEU A 400 0.93 -3.96 3.04
C LEU A 400 0.26 -4.92 4.04
N ASP A 401 1.01 -5.92 4.50
CA ASP A 401 0.48 -7.09 5.21
C ASP A 401 0.83 -7.16 6.70
N THR A 402 1.64 -6.22 7.19
CA THR A 402 2.10 -6.15 8.59
C THR A 402 0.99 -6.17 9.63
N PRO A 403 -0.24 -5.65 9.40
CA PRO A 403 -1.31 -5.72 10.40
C PRO A 403 -1.77 -7.15 10.68
N LEU A 404 -1.51 -8.09 9.76
CA LEU A 404 -1.79 -9.52 9.95
C LEU A 404 -0.81 -10.20 10.92
N LEU A 405 0.30 -9.54 11.25
CA LEU A 405 1.31 -10.01 12.20
C LEU A 405 1.00 -9.60 13.65
N LEU A 406 0.11 -8.62 13.83
CA LEU A 406 -0.23 -8.07 15.14
C LEU A 406 -1.14 -9.03 15.91
N SER A 407 -0.90 -9.20 17.21
CA SER A 407 -1.74 -10.05 18.07
C SER A 407 -3.15 -9.51 18.25
N GLU A 408 -3.30 -8.21 18.10
CA GLU A 408 -4.55 -7.48 18.20
C GLU A 408 -4.52 -6.28 17.25
N ASP A 409 -5.70 -5.82 16.86
CA ASP A 409 -5.85 -4.68 15.98
C ASP A 409 -6.38 -3.49 16.78
N PRO A 410 -5.54 -2.48 17.08
CA PRO A 410 -5.95 -1.34 17.89
C PRO A 410 -6.76 -0.32 17.09
N VAL A 411 -6.84 -0.47 15.77
CA VAL A 411 -7.56 0.45 14.88
C VAL A 411 -8.99 -0.03 14.74
N LEU A 412 -9.96 0.85 15.00
CA LEU A 412 -11.35 0.58 14.61
C LEU A 412 -11.56 1.04 13.17
N GLU A 413 -12.35 0.26 12.44
CA GLU A 413 -12.71 0.52 11.06
C GLU A 413 -11.47 0.43 10.14
N GLY A 414 -11.42 1.17 9.03
CA GLY A 414 -10.40 1.00 7.99
C GLY A 414 -10.76 -0.09 6.99
N TYR A 415 -9.77 -0.72 6.37
CA TYR A 415 -10.02 -1.74 5.36
C TYR A 415 -10.40 -3.11 5.97
N GLU A 416 -11.27 -3.83 5.29
CA GLU A 416 -11.61 -5.23 5.57
C GLU A 416 -10.72 -6.16 4.71
N GLY A 417 -10.36 -7.35 5.22
CA GLY A 417 -9.39 -8.28 4.62
C GLY A 417 -9.54 -8.51 3.10
N ILE A 418 -8.40 -8.69 2.41
CA ILE A 418 -8.17 -8.34 1.00
C ILE A 418 -8.66 -6.91 0.77
N ILE A 419 -7.76 -5.94 1.00
CA ILE A 419 -7.99 -4.49 1.14
C ILE A 419 -9.16 -3.99 0.27
N LEU A 420 -10.36 -4.13 0.84
CA LEU A 420 -11.56 -3.46 0.39
C LEU A 420 -11.63 -2.22 1.26
N LEU A 421 -11.31 -1.06 0.69
CA LEU A 421 -11.33 0.22 1.41
C LEU A 421 -12.79 0.64 1.58
N LYS A 422 -13.52 0.01 2.50
CA LYS A 422 -14.84 0.48 2.94
C LYS A 422 -14.64 1.55 4.00
N LEU A 423 -15.26 2.70 3.76
CA LEU A 423 -15.30 3.80 4.73
C LEU A 423 -15.86 3.30 6.06
N THR A 424 -15.30 3.74 7.19
CA THR A 424 -15.85 4.83 8.03
C THR A 424 -14.77 5.22 9.08
N VAL A 425 -15.06 6.23 9.90
CA VAL A 425 -14.28 6.90 10.97
C VAL A 425 -13.40 6.00 11.87
N CYS A 426 -12.08 6.23 11.90
CA CYS A 426 -11.22 5.70 12.97
C CYS A 426 -11.54 6.34 14.34
N LEU A 427 -12.17 5.58 15.24
CA LEU A 427 -12.18 5.83 16.68
C LEU A 427 -11.11 4.96 17.35
N PHE A 428 -10.31 5.51 18.25
CA PHE A 428 -9.37 4.74 19.07
C PHE A 428 -9.98 4.46 20.46
N MET A 429 -9.92 3.21 20.95
CA MET A 429 -10.68 2.73 22.12
C MET A 429 -10.10 3.08 23.50
N GLU A 430 -9.02 3.84 23.61
CA GLU A 430 -8.42 4.17 24.93
C GLU A 430 -9.16 5.26 25.74
N LEU A 431 -10.41 5.58 25.42
CA LEU A 431 -11.21 6.56 26.17
C LEU A 431 -12.24 5.95 27.13
N PHE A 432 -12.31 4.62 27.27
CA PHE A 432 -13.37 3.98 28.07
C PHE A 432 -12.83 2.98 29.10
N THR A 433 -13.29 3.12 30.34
CA THR A 433 -13.03 2.17 31.43
C THR A 433 -13.70 0.81 31.15
N ASN A 434 -13.18 -0.27 31.73
CA ASN A 434 -13.61 -1.67 31.48
C ASN A 434 -15.12 -1.93 31.56
N SER A 435 -15.89 -1.15 32.32
CA SER A 435 -17.35 -1.29 32.40
C SER A 435 -18.09 -0.74 31.16
N GLN A 436 -17.57 0.31 30.54
CA GLN A 436 -18.14 0.95 29.35
C GLN A 436 -17.83 0.17 28.06
N MET A 437 -16.75 -0.62 28.08
CA MET A 437 -16.38 -1.57 27.01
C MET A 437 -17.44 -2.66 26.77
N LEU A 438 -18.10 -3.14 27.83
CA LEU A 438 -19.10 -4.20 27.74
C LEU A 438 -20.44 -3.69 27.18
N GLU A 439 -20.80 -2.43 27.46
CA GLU A 439 -21.99 -1.80 26.89
C GLU A 439 -21.80 -1.40 25.43
N ALA A 440 -20.63 -0.86 25.06
CA ALA A 440 -20.31 -0.52 23.68
C ALA A 440 -20.37 -1.75 22.76
N ARG A 441 -19.83 -2.90 23.21
CA ARG A 441 -19.93 -4.18 22.48
C ARG A 441 -21.38 -4.63 22.30
N LYS A 442 -22.24 -4.50 23.33
CA LYS A 442 -23.67 -4.86 23.24
C LYS A 442 -24.45 -3.97 22.27
N LEU A 443 -24.12 -2.68 22.21
CA LEU A 443 -24.74 -1.70 21.31
C LEU A 443 -24.29 -1.89 19.85
N TYR A 444 -23.03 -2.25 19.61
CA TYR A 444 -22.52 -2.54 18.26
C TYR A 444 -23.16 -3.77 17.63
N THR A 445 -23.34 -4.86 18.40
CA THR A 445 -24.08 -6.04 17.93
C THR A 445 -25.52 -5.68 17.55
N PHE A 446 -26.11 -4.70 18.24
CA PHE A 446 -27.46 -4.22 18.00
C PHE A 446 -27.57 -3.37 16.72
N GLY A 447 -26.62 -2.45 16.49
CA GLY A 447 -26.54 -1.67 15.26
C GLY A 447 -26.26 -2.52 14.01
N TRP A 448 -25.48 -3.59 14.17
CA TRP A 448 -25.20 -4.56 13.10
C TRP A 448 -26.46 -5.32 12.67
N LEU A 449 -27.30 -5.76 13.62
CA LEU A 449 -28.57 -6.42 13.33
C LEU A 449 -29.57 -5.51 12.58
N VAL A 450 -29.56 -4.21 12.87
CA VAL A 450 -30.42 -3.24 12.18
C VAL A 450 -29.96 -3.01 10.73
N ASN A 451 -28.65 -2.93 10.48
CA ASN A 451 -28.11 -2.77 9.12
C ASN A 451 -28.25 -4.02 8.25
N VAL A 452 -28.10 -5.22 8.82
CA VAL A 452 -28.37 -6.48 8.09
C VAL A 452 -29.85 -6.61 7.72
N GLY A 453 -30.76 -6.04 8.52
CA GLY A 453 -32.19 -6.00 8.19
C GLY A 453 -32.58 -5.03 7.06
N ILE A 454 -31.78 -4.00 6.81
CA ILE A 454 -32.07 -2.97 5.78
C ILE A 454 -31.50 -3.36 4.40
N LEU A 455 -30.49 -4.24 4.35
CA LEU A 455 -29.80 -4.62 3.10
C LEU A 455 -30.48 -5.73 2.27
N ASN A 456 -31.57 -6.33 2.74
CA ASN A 456 -32.34 -7.31 1.94
C ASN A 456 -33.73 -6.76 1.54
N GLN A 457 -33.74 -5.89 0.52
CA GLN A 457 -34.96 -5.53 -0.22
C GLN A 457 -35.24 -6.41 -1.45
N THR A 458 -34.76 -7.66 -1.49
CA THR A 458 -35.31 -8.66 -2.43
C THR A 458 -35.42 -10.02 -1.74
N GLY A 459 -36.65 -10.52 -1.58
CA GLY A 459 -36.95 -11.94 -1.33
C GLY A 459 -36.82 -12.46 0.12
N SER A 460 -37.93 -12.41 0.86
CA SER A 460 -38.33 -13.29 1.98
C SER A 460 -37.24 -13.86 2.92
N LEU A 461 -37.13 -13.28 4.12
CA LEU A 461 -36.56 -13.98 5.29
C LEU A 461 -37.67 -14.27 6.32
N LYS A 462 -37.91 -15.55 6.63
CA LYS A 462 -38.73 -15.95 7.79
C LYS A 462 -37.88 -15.90 9.05
N TRP A 463 -38.24 -15.04 9.99
CA TRP A 463 -37.63 -14.99 11.32
C TRP A 463 -38.25 -16.06 12.24
N GLN A 464 -37.46 -16.98 12.76
CA GLN A 464 -37.81 -17.82 13.92
C GLN A 464 -36.92 -17.44 15.10
N GLY A 465 -37.39 -16.51 15.93
CA GLY A 465 -36.69 -16.08 17.15
C GLY A 465 -37.58 -15.14 17.96
N ARG A 466 -37.65 -15.34 19.29
CA ARG A 466 -38.54 -14.61 20.20
C ARG A 466 -38.17 -13.12 20.31
N PRO A 467 -39.14 -12.22 20.55
CA PRO A 467 -38.87 -10.79 20.63
C PRO A 467 -38.26 -10.41 21.98
N ILE A 468 -37.09 -9.78 21.94
CA ILE A 468 -36.53 -9.01 23.06
C ILE A 468 -36.69 -7.55 22.66
N LEU A 469 -37.64 -6.84 23.29
CA LEU A 469 -37.58 -5.41 23.61
C LEU A 469 -38.95 -4.90 24.09
N GLN A 470 -39.05 -4.66 25.40
CA GLN A 470 -40.00 -3.73 26.00
C GLN A 470 -39.16 -2.86 26.94
N ASN A 471 -38.77 -1.63 26.56
CA ASN A 471 -38.52 -0.52 27.49
C ASN A 471 -38.15 0.80 26.79
N SER A 472 -38.74 1.89 27.28
CA SER A 472 -38.68 3.27 26.77
C SER A 472 -37.37 4.02 27.07
N HIS A 473 -36.48 3.49 27.92
CA HIS A 473 -35.22 4.15 28.30
C HIS A 473 -34.16 4.19 27.19
N CYS A 474 -34.24 3.34 26.16
CA CYS A 474 -33.25 3.33 25.08
C CYS A 474 -33.38 4.51 24.09
N LYS A 475 -34.54 5.19 24.03
CA LYS A 475 -34.77 6.31 23.08
C LYS A 475 -33.96 7.57 23.46
N GLY A 476 -33.81 7.84 24.76
CA GLY A 476 -33.04 8.98 25.27
C GLY A 476 -31.53 8.87 25.04
N GLY A 477 -30.98 7.65 25.14
CA GLY A 477 -29.56 7.39 24.84
C GLY A 477 -29.24 7.57 23.35
N ALA A 478 -30.13 7.12 22.46
CA ALA A 478 -29.93 7.21 21.02
C ALA A 478 -29.94 8.67 20.50
N ILE A 479 -30.83 9.52 21.01
CA ILE A 479 -30.90 10.95 20.63
C ILE A 479 -29.65 11.70 21.08
N THR A 480 -29.13 11.39 22.27
CA THR A 480 -27.92 12.01 22.82
C THR A 480 -26.68 11.66 21.99
N LEU A 481 -26.58 10.42 21.52
CA LEU A 481 -25.48 9.95 20.68
C LEU A 481 -25.52 10.54 19.27
N LEU A 482 -26.72 10.65 18.66
CA LEU A 482 -26.88 11.22 17.32
C LEU A 482 -26.57 12.73 17.25
N ARG A 483 -26.75 13.45 18.35
CA ARG A 483 -26.27 14.84 18.48
C ARG A 483 -24.76 14.94 18.57
N ALA A 484 -24.10 13.95 19.17
CA ALA A 484 -22.64 13.90 19.28
C ALA A 484 -21.94 13.45 17.97
N THR A 485 -22.67 12.80 17.05
CA THR A 485 -22.11 12.24 15.80
C THR A 485 -22.51 12.97 14.52
N GLY A 486 -23.30 14.06 14.61
CA GLY A 486 -23.55 14.97 13.47
C GLY A 486 -24.52 14.48 12.39
N PHE A 487 -25.32 13.43 12.64
CA PHE A 487 -26.27 12.88 11.66
C PHE A 487 -27.63 13.60 11.66
N ALA A 488 -27.70 14.76 11.00
CA ALA A 488 -28.88 15.64 11.00
C ALA A 488 -30.17 15.00 10.42
N GLN A 489 -30.08 14.22 9.34
CA GLN A 489 -31.27 13.58 8.71
C GLN A 489 -31.88 12.48 9.58
N THR A 490 -31.04 11.69 10.25
CA THR A 490 -31.49 10.61 11.16
C THR A 490 -32.08 11.18 12.45
N LEU A 491 -31.55 12.31 12.92
CA LEU A 491 -32.06 13.03 14.10
C LEU A 491 -33.49 13.55 13.86
N GLN A 492 -33.75 14.15 12.69
CA GLN A 492 -35.09 14.64 12.32
C GLN A 492 -36.15 13.54 12.30
N LEU A 493 -35.81 12.35 11.78
CA LEU A 493 -36.71 11.20 11.74
C LEU A 493 -37.05 10.66 13.13
N LEU A 494 -36.08 10.65 14.05
CA LEU A 494 -36.27 10.16 15.43
C LEU A 494 -37.00 11.15 16.32
N GLU A 495 -36.77 12.45 16.14
CA GLU A 495 -37.47 13.53 16.85
C GLU A 495 -38.94 13.66 16.39
N ALA A 496 -39.25 13.28 15.14
CA ALA A 496 -40.62 13.32 14.59
C ALA A 496 -41.55 12.18 15.08
N LEU A 497 -41.03 11.17 15.79
CA LEU A 497 -41.84 10.05 16.28
C LEU A 497 -42.54 10.37 17.61
N PRO A 498 -43.88 10.43 17.66
CA PRO A 498 -44.61 10.72 18.89
C PRO A 498 -44.36 9.63 19.95
N ASN A 499 -44.16 10.06 21.19
CA ASN A 499 -44.05 9.15 22.33
C ASN A 499 -45.44 8.61 22.67
N GLN A 500 -45.79 7.44 22.14
CA GLN A 500 -47.01 6.72 22.50
C GLN A 500 -46.66 5.28 22.94
N PRO A 501 -47.22 4.78 24.06
CA PRO A 501 -46.76 3.53 24.68
C PRO A 501 -47.26 2.24 24.00
N HIS A 502 -48.06 2.32 22.94
CA HIS A 502 -48.70 1.13 22.36
C HIS A 502 -48.74 1.17 20.83
N ILE A 503 -47.70 0.64 20.16
CA ILE A 503 -47.76 0.22 18.76
C ILE A 503 -47.03 -1.13 18.64
N THR A 504 -47.77 -2.19 18.33
CA THR A 504 -47.31 -3.59 18.29
C THR A 504 -46.81 -4.07 16.91
N SER A 505 -46.71 -3.21 15.88
CA SER A 505 -45.92 -3.52 14.68
C SER A 505 -45.60 -2.28 13.84
N ILE A 506 -44.43 -2.27 13.19
CA ILE A 506 -43.92 -1.18 12.31
C ILE A 506 -44.72 -1.06 10.99
N SER A 507 -45.60 -2.02 10.68
CA SER A 507 -46.36 -2.02 9.42
C SER A 507 -47.41 -0.92 9.31
N ALA A 508 -47.82 -0.28 10.42
CA ALA A 508 -48.89 0.72 10.41
C ALA A 508 -48.44 2.15 10.04
N CYS A 509 -47.14 2.46 10.06
CA CYS A 509 -46.64 3.80 9.74
C CYS A 509 -46.39 4.05 8.24
N LEU A 510 -46.38 3.02 7.39
CA LEU A 510 -45.94 3.14 6.00
C LEU A 510 -47.06 3.07 4.94
N GLY A 511 -48.33 2.95 5.32
CA GLY A 511 -49.46 3.16 4.39
C GLY A 511 -49.45 2.32 3.10
N LEU A 512 -48.84 1.13 3.11
CA LEU A 512 -48.80 0.24 1.94
C LEU A 512 -50.05 -0.64 1.90
N ASN A 513 -51.03 -0.23 1.08
CA ASN A 513 -52.10 -1.12 0.62
C ASN A 513 -51.53 -2.10 -0.42
N LEU A 514 -51.49 -3.38 -0.08
CA LEU A 514 -51.31 -4.46 -1.06
C LEU A 514 -52.55 -5.36 -1.04
N THR A 515 -53.45 -5.10 -1.98
CA THR A 515 -54.53 -6.00 -2.37
C THR A 515 -53.93 -7.26 -3.01
N THR A 516 -54.36 -8.40 -2.50
CA THR A 516 -54.06 -9.75 -2.99
C THR A 516 -54.81 -10.06 -4.29
N GLN A 517 -54.16 -10.70 -5.26
CA GLN A 517 -54.76 -11.78 -6.07
C GLN A 517 -53.69 -12.56 -6.87
N PHE A 518 -53.59 -13.85 -6.51
CA PHE A 518 -52.97 -15.04 -7.11
C PHE A 518 -51.54 -15.02 -7.65
#